data_AF-A0A1J5E214-F1
#
_entry.id   AF-A0A1J5E214-F1
#
_cell.length_a   1.000
_cell.length_b   1.000
_cell.length_c   1.000
_cell.angle_alpha   90.00
_cell.angle_beta   90.00
_cell.angle_gamma   90.00
#
_symmetry.space_group_name_H-M   'P 1'
#
loop_
_entity.id
_entity.type
_entity.pdbx_description
1 polymer ?
#
loop_
_entity_poly.entity_id
_entity_poly.type
_entity_poly.pdbx_seq_one_letter_code
_entity_poly.pdbx_strand_id
1 'polypeptide(L)'
;MYCRECGTSNDDNNFRCIQCGAILQVPPPSEFGGAIERSMGEPMPWRASQALSYGWSRIKGDAATILGTLVVVILISGALNAIERNVAMPAFISLALQLGTFVVQCFLTAGTTLFCLKVVRGEQYEIGDIFKGGRWLLPIMGAAILMGIIVGFGFILLIVPGIILGLGLSMTFYCVVDRNEGPIEAMKTSWEITKGFRADIFLFWLLSLFLVLGGLLAFCVGVFVAIPVIQVGWAFAYVSISGQNIAFESQTPLT
;
A
#
# COMPACT_ATOMS: atom_id res chain seq x y z
N MET A 1 10.71 14.45 32.41
CA MET A 1 11.35 15.09 31.21
C MET A 1 10.57 16.32 30.73
N TYR A 2 11.21 17.26 30.02
CA TYR A 2 10.52 18.42 29.41
C TYR A 2 10.31 18.22 27.91
N CYS A 3 9.12 18.57 27.42
CA CYS A 3 8.85 18.59 26.00
C CYS A 3 9.60 19.75 25.32
N ARG A 4 10.40 19.46 24.28
CA ARG A 4 11.12 20.49 23.50
C ARG A 4 10.22 21.40 22.70
N GLU A 5 9.00 20.97 22.37
CA GLU A 5 8.09 21.76 21.54
C GLU A 5 7.21 22.69 22.36
N CYS A 6 6.57 22.20 23.43
CA CYS A 6 5.63 22.98 24.22
C CYS A 6 6.12 23.37 25.62
N GLY A 7 7.29 22.87 26.05
CA GLY A 7 7.89 23.19 27.35
C GLY A 7 7.23 22.51 28.56
N THR A 8 6.16 21.73 28.38
CA THR A 8 5.47 21.05 29.48
C THR A 8 6.35 19.97 30.12
N SER A 9 6.38 19.91 31.45
CA SER A 9 7.00 18.81 32.21
C SER A 9 6.11 17.57 32.15
N ASN A 10 6.70 16.43 31.82
CA ASN A 10 6.01 15.14 31.69
C ASN A 10 6.76 14.05 32.47
N ASP A 11 6.04 13.02 32.91
CA ASP A 11 6.61 11.88 33.63
C ASP A 11 7.53 11.06 32.72
N ASP A 12 8.58 10.46 33.30
CA ASP A 12 9.64 9.78 32.54
C ASP A 12 9.18 8.49 31.84
N ASN A 13 8.01 7.95 32.22
CA ASN A 13 7.39 6.79 31.57
C ASN A 13 6.49 7.16 30.39
N ASN A 14 6.38 8.45 30.05
CA ASN A 14 5.45 8.90 29.03
C ASN A 14 6.14 9.09 27.67
N PHE A 15 5.79 8.24 26.69
CA PHE A 15 6.37 8.27 25.34
C PHE A 15 5.91 9.49 24.52
N ARG A 16 4.81 10.15 24.92
CA ARG A 16 4.24 11.31 24.25
C ARG A 16 3.93 12.43 25.24
N CYS A 17 4.01 13.67 24.78
CA CYS A 17 3.61 14.84 25.55
C CYS A 17 2.09 14.84 25.78
N ILE A 18 1.67 14.98 27.04
CA ILE A 18 0.25 15.09 27.42
C ILE A 18 -0.48 16.30 26.81
N GLN A 19 0.27 17.31 26.36
CA GLN A 19 -0.30 18.59 25.97
C GLN A 19 -0.24 18.85 24.46
N CYS A 20 0.88 18.55 23.79
CA CYS A 20 1.01 18.72 22.35
C CYS A 20 1.11 17.41 21.55
N GLY A 21 1.18 16.25 22.22
CA GLY A 21 1.29 14.95 21.55
C GLY A 21 2.67 14.61 20.99
N ALA A 22 3.67 15.50 21.11
CA ALA A 22 5.03 15.29 20.63
C ALA A 22 5.68 14.05 21.26
N ILE A 23 6.42 13.26 20.47
CA ILE A 23 7.10 12.05 20.93
C ILE A 23 8.33 12.46 21.76
N LEU A 24 8.37 12.04 23.03
CA LEU A 24 9.45 12.37 23.96
C LEU A 24 10.56 11.31 23.95
N GLN A 25 10.18 10.05 23.70
CA GLN A 25 11.09 8.91 23.63
C GLN A 25 10.61 7.90 22.59
N VAL A 26 11.54 7.27 21.87
CA VAL A 26 11.25 6.18 20.94
C VAL A 26 11.29 4.87 21.74
N PRO A 27 10.22 4.07 21.80
CA PRO A 27 10.20 2.82 22.56
C PRO A 27 11.14 1.77 21.94
N PRO A 28 11.71 0.85 22.75
CA PRO A 28 12.66 -0.14 22.27
C PRO A 28 12.04 -1.15 21.29
N PRO A 29 12.81 -1.64 20.30
CA PRO A 29 12.30 -2.43 19.18
C PRO A 29 11.71 -3.81 19.54
N SER A 30 11.90 -4.31 20.77
CA SER A 30 11.40 -5.62 21.21
C SER A 30 9.91 -5.67 21.55
N GLU A 31 9.22 -4.52 21.67
CA GLU A 31 7.77 -4.47 21.85
C GLU A 31 6.98 -4.53 20.53
N PHE A 32 7.67 -4.44 19.37
CA PHE A 32 7.07 -4.54 18.04
C PHE A 32 6.82 -6.00 17.57
N GLY A 33 7.02 -6.98 18.47
CA GLY A 33 6.95 -8.42 18.17
C GLY A 33 5.60 -9.11 18.40
N GLY A 34 4.58 -8.40 18.88
CA GLY A 34 3.19 -8.86 18.89
C GLY A 34 2.46 -8.31 17.67
N ALA A 35 1.40 -8.99 17.20
CA ALA A 35 0.48 -8.40 16.23
C ALA A 35 0.05 -7.03 16.74
N ILE A 36 0.61 -5.96 16.17
CA ILE A 36 0.30 -4.61 16.59
C ILE A 36 -1.13 -4.40 16.12
N GLU A 37 -2.10 -4.49 17.03
CA GLU A 37 -3.35 -3.76 16.87
C GLU A 37 -2.96 -2.27 16.84
N ARG A 38 -2.55 -1.81 15.65
CA ARG A 38 -2.22 -0.40 15.39
C ARG A 38 -3.55 0.34 15.51
N SER A 39 -3.73 1.05 16.63
CA SER A 39 -4.92 1.86 16.86
C SER A 39 -5.05 2.89 15.74
N MET A 40 -6.22 2.95 15.09
CA MET A 40 -6.48 3.99 14.12
C MET A 40 -6.48 5.34 14.84
N GLY A 41 -5.74 6.30 14.29
CA GLY A 41 -5.87 7.70 14.69
C GLY A 41 -7.08 8.33 14.01
N GLU A 42 -7.33 9.60 14.28
CA GLU A 42 -8.30 10.34 13.48
C GLU A 42 -7.81 10.45 12.03
N PRO A 43 -8.70 10.23 11.04
CA PRO A 43 -8.33 10.30 9.63
C PRO A 43 -7.82 11.70 9.30
N MET A 44 -6.62 11.78 8.73
CA MET A 44 -6.02 13.06 8.36
C MET A 44 -6.51 13.47 6.97
N PRO A 45 -6.88 14.75 6.75
CA PRO A 45 -7.20 15.24 5.42
C PRO A 45 -5.96 15.15 4.52
N TRP A 46 -6.07 14.42 3.41
CA TRP A 46 -4.99 14.23 2.45
C TRP A 46 -5.49 14.54 1.05
N ARG A 47 -4.58 14.93 0.15
CA ARG A 47 -4.90 15.22 -1.25
C ARG A 47 -4.20 14.23 -2.17
N ALA A 48 -4.87 13.86 -3.26
CA ALA A 48 -4.31 12.98 -4.28
C ALA A 48 -2.96 13.47 -4.84
N SER A 49 -2.77 14.79 -5.00
CA SER A 49 -1.51 15.36 -5.46
C SER A 49 -0.36 15.22 -4.46
N GLN A 50 -0.66 15.25 -3.15
CA GLN A 50 0.33 15.06 -2.09
C GLN A 50 0.82 13.61 -2.05
N ALA A 51 -0.07 12.65 -2.29
CA ALA A 51 0.31 11.24 -2.39
C ALA A 51 1.29 10.99 -3.55
N LEU A 52 1.05 11.62 -4.70
CA LEU A 52 1.96 11.56 -5.85
C LEU A 52 3.28 12.27 -5.61
N SER A 53 3.25 13.48 -5.04
CA SER A 53 4.49 14.23 -4.75
C SER A 53 5.35 13.52 -3.73
N TYR A 54 4.73 12.85 -2.74
CA TYR A 54 5.41 11.99 -1.78
C TYR A 54 6.05 10.76 -2.44
N GLY A 55 5.32 10.05 -3.30
CA GLY A 55 5.90 8.93 -4.05
C GLY A 55 7.11 9.37 -4.90
N TRP A 56 7.00 10.54 -5.55
CA TRP A 56 8.07 11.11 -6.36
C TRP A 56 9.30 11.53 -5.52
N SER A 57 9.10 12.12 -4.34
CA SER A 57 10.21 12.50 -3.46
C SER A 57 10.94 11.26 -2.92
N ARG A 58 10.21 10.20 -2.59
CA ARG A 58 10.78 8.93 -2.13
C ARG A 58 11.64 8.26 -3.20
N ILE A 59 11.19 8.23 -4.45
CA ILE A 59 12.03 7.71 -5.54
C ILE A 59 13.29 8.55 -5.73
N LYS A 60 13.23 9.88 -5.61
CA LYS A 60 14.45 10.71 -5.71
C LYS A 60 15.41 10.51 -4.54
N GLY A 61 14.90 10.19 -3.35
CA GLY A 61 15.72 9.93 -2.17
C GLY A 61 16.38 8.54 -2.17
N ASP A 62 15.63 7.50 -2.54
CA ASP A 62 16.13 6.12 -2.62
C ASP A 62 15.56 5.40 -3.86
N ALA A 63 16.06 5.81 -5.03
CA ALA A 63 15.67 5.20 -6.30
C ALA A 63 16.10 3.73 -6.38
N ALA A 64 17.28 3.41 -5.84
CA ALA A 64 17.90 2.10 -6.01
C ALA A 64 17.07 1.00 -5.35
N THR A 65 16.67 1.17 -4.10
CA THR A 65 15.90 0.16 -3.37
C THR A 65 14.47 0.07 -3.90
N ILE A 66 13.82 1.20 -4.18
CA ILE A 66 12.42 1.23 -4.65
C ILE A 66 12.30 0.68 -6.08
N LEU A 67 13.15 1.14 -7.01
CA LEU A 67 13.16 0.61 -8.38
C LEU A 67 13.69 -0.82 -8.41
N GLY A 68 14.66 -1.18 -7.57
CA GLY A 68 15.15 -2.54 -7.44
C GLY A 68 14.04 -3.52 -7.06
N THR A 69 13.26 -3.19 -6.03
CA THR A 69 12.05 -3.93 -5.62
C THR A 69 11.07 -4.11 -6.79
N LEU A 70 10.78 -3.03 -7.52
CA LEU A 70 9.90 -3.09 -8.68
C LEU A 70 10.43 -4.02 -9.77
N VAL A 71 11.71 -3.88 -10.13
CA VAL A 71 12.36 -4.70 -11.16
C VAL A 71 12.31 -6.17 -10.79
N VAL A 72 12.59 -6.52 -9.53
CA VAL A 72 12.48 -7.91 -9.05
C VAL A 72 11.07 -8.45 -9.23
N VAL A 73 10.04 -7.69 -8.85
CA VAL A 73 8.63 -8.09 -9.02
C VAL A 73 8.26 -8.26 -10.49
N ILE A 74 8.70 -7.33 -11.36
CA ILE A 74 8.46 -7.39 -12.80
C ILE A 74 9.18 -8.59 -13.43
N LEU A 75 10.42 -8.88 -13.05
CA LEU A 75 11.18 -10.00 -13.59
C LEU A 75 10.55 -11.34 -13.19
N ILE A 76 10.16 -11.52 -11.92
CA ILE A 76 9.49 -12.73 -11.46
C ILE A 76 8.14 -12.90 -12.18
N SER A 77 7.33 -11.84 -12.20
CA SER A 77 6.02 -11.86 -12.85
C SER A 77 6.12 -12.09 -14.35
N GLY A 78 7.06 -11.40 -15.00
CA GLY A 78 7.30 -11.48 -16.44
C GLY A 78 7.81 -12.85 -16.87
N ALA A 79 8.73 -13.46 -16.10
CA ALA A 79 9.22 -14.80 -16.37
C ALA A 79 8.10 -15.85 -16.31
N LEU A 80 7.24 -15.80 -15.27
CA LEU A 80 6.09 -16.71 -15.15
C LEU A 80 5.11 -16.54 -16.31
N ASN A 81 4.73 -15.31 -16.63
CA ASN A 81 3.84 -15.01 -17.75
C ASN A 81 4.45 -15.39 -19.11
N ALA A 82 5.77 -15.28 -19.28
CA ALA A 82 6.44 -15.66 -20.51
C ALA A 82 6.40 -17.18 -20.72
N ILE A 83 6.57 -17.98 -19.67
CA ILE A 83 6.45 -19.45 -19.76
C ILE A 83 5.03 -19.83 -20.22
N GLU A 84 4.01 -19.24 -19.61
CA GLU A 84 2.60 -19.49 -19.97
C GLU A 84 2.28 -19.14 -21.43
N ARG A 85 2.86 -18.05 -21.95
CA ARG A 85 2.58 -17.56 -23.31
C ARG A 85 3.37 -18.28 -24.41
N ASN A 86 4.58 -18.72 -24.11
CA ASN A 86 5.50 -19.27 -25.14
C ASN A 86 5.48 -20.80 -25.22
N VAL A 87 4.83 -21.49 -24.27
CA VAL A 87 4.77 -22.95 -24.26
C VAL A 87 3.35 -23.43 -24.47
N ALA A 88 3.09 -24.08 -25.61
CA ALA A 88 1.82 -24.73 -25.87
C ALA A 88 1.70 -26.00 -25.00
N MET A 89 0.89 -25.90 -23.95
CA MET A 89 0.65 -26.98 -23.00
C MET A 89 -0.79 -27.50 -23.13
N PRO A 90 -1.06 -28.77 -22.77
CA PRO A 90 -2.41 -29.26 -22.56
C PRO A 90 -3.17 -28.43 -21.53
N ALA A 91 -4.49 -28.32 -21.69
CA ALA A 91 -5.34 -27.42 -20.89
C ALA A 91 -5.23 -27.62 -19.36
N PHE A 92 -5.01 -28.85 -18.90
CA PHE A 92 -4.86 -29.15 -17.48
C PHE A 92 -3.52 -28.64 -16.90
N ILE A 93 -2.44 -28.69 -17.68
CA ILE A 93 -1.14 -28.15 -17.28
C ILE A 93 -1.17 -26.63 -17.28
N SER A 94 -1.78 -26.01 -18.30
CA SER A 94 -1.93 -24.55 -18.34
C SER A 94 -2.77 -24.04 -17.17
N LEU A 95 -3.84 -24.75 -16.79
CA LEU A 95 -4.65 -24.40 -15.63
C LEU A 95 -3.84 -24.51 -14.33
N ALA A 96 -3.08 -25.60 -14.15
CA ALA A 96 -2.23 -25.77 -12.98
C ALA A 96 -1.17 -24.67 -12.87
N LEU A 97 -0.55 -24.29 -14.00
CA LEU A 97 0.44 -23.22 -14.05
C LEU A 97 -0.18 -21.85 -13.73
N GLN A 98 -1.36 -21.54 -14.27
CA GLN A 98 -2.09 -20.29 -13.95
C GLN A 98 -2.42 -20.18 -12.45
N LEU A 99 -2.87 -21.27 -11.83
CA LEU A 99 -3.12 -21.30 -10.40
C LEU A 99 -1.82 -21.07 -9.61
N GLY A 100 -0.72 -21.67 -10.03
CA GLY A 100 0.61 -21.42 -9.46
C GLY A 100 1.03 -19.96 -9.58
N THR A 101 0.88 -19.36 -10.77
CA THR A 101 1.19 -17.95 -11.01
C THR A 101 0.31 -17.04 -10.16
N PHE A 102 -0.99 -17.34 -10.01
CA PHE A 102 -1.88 -16.58 -9.14
C PHE A 102 -1.41 -16.57 -7.68
N VAL A 103 -0.97 -17.72 -7.16
CA VAL A 103 -0.41 -17.83 -5.80
C VAL A 103 0.85 -16.98 -5.66
N VAL A 104 1.76 -17.04 -6.63
CA VAL A 104 2.98 -16.20 -6.62
C VAL A 104 2.63 -14.71 -6.69
N GLN A 105 1.63 -14.33 -7.48
CA GLN A 105 1.18 -12.93 -7.55
C GLN A 105 0.60 -12.44 -6.22
N CYS A 106 -0.20 -13.27 -5.54
CA CYS A 106 -0.70 -12.95 -4.21
C CYS A 106 0.46 -12.77 -3.20
N PHE A 107 1.46 -13.64 -3.26
CA PHE A 107 2.66 -13.54 -2.42
C PHE A 107 3.43 -12.24 -2.68
N LEU A 108 3.68 -11.91 -3.95
CA LEU A 108 4.37 -10.66 -4.31
C LEU A 108 3.57 -9.44 -3.89
N THR A 109 2.24 -9.46 -4.08
CA THR A 109 1.34 -8.38 -3.67
C THR A 109 1.41 -8.14 -2.17
N ALA A 110 1.44 -9.20 -1.37
CA ALA A 110 1.63 -9.11 0.08
C ALA A 110 2.94 -8.42 0.45
N GLY A 111 4.03 -8.88 -0.18
CA GLY A 111 5.37 -8.34 0.01
C GLY A 111 5.50 -6.88 -0.38
N THR A 112 5.00 -6.50 -1.55
CA THR A 112 5.04 -5.12 -2.05
C THR A 112 4.19 -4.20 -1.19
N THR A 113 3.05 -4.67 -0.70
CA THR A 113 2.19 -3.90 0.21
C THR A 113 2.91 -3.63 1.53
N LEU A 114 3.55 -4.65 2.12
CA LEU A 114 4.37 -4.50 3.32
C LEU A 114 5.53 -3.53 3.09
N PHE A 115 6.24 -3.68 1.97
CA PHE A 115 7.34 -2.80 1.60
C PHE A 115 6.87 -1.35 1.48
N CYS A 116 5.77 -1.08 0.78
CA CYS A 116 5.24 0.27 0.62
C CYS A 116 4.79 0.88 1.95
N LEU A 117 4.18 0.09 2.83
CA LEU A 117 3.83 0.54 4.19
C LEU A 117 5.07 0.94 4.99
N LYS A 118 6.15 0.14 4.94
CA LYS A 118 7.43 0.47 5.60
C LYS A 118 8.05 1.76 5.05
N VAL A 119 8.04 1.93 3.73
CA VAL A 119 8.57 3.13 3.06
C VAL A 119 7.85 4.39 3.54
N VAL A 120 6.51 4.36 3.60
CA VAL A 120 5.69 5.49 4.04
C VAL A 120 5.89 5.79 5.53
N ARG A 121 6.08 4.75 6.35
CA ARG A 121 6.33 4.87 7.79
C ARG A 121 7.76 5.26 8.15
N GLY A 122 8.68 5.24 7.18
CA GLY A 122 10.10 5.48 7.43
C GLY A 122 10.76 4.37 8.26
N GLU A 123 10.19 3.17 8.26
CA GLU A 123 10.83 1.99 8.84
C GLU A 123 12.00 1.54 7.95
N GLN A 124 12.91 0.72 8.48
CA GLN A 124 13.96 0.11 7.66
C GLN A 124 13.32 -0.85 6.63
N TYR A 125 13.53 -0.57 5.35
CA TYR A 125 13.03 -1.35 4.23
C TYR A 125 14.19 -1.87 3.37
N GLU A 126 14.07 -3.12 2.93
CA GLU A 126 15.02 -3.77 2.03
C GLU A 126 14.26 -4.53 0.94
N ILE A 127 14.93 -4.81 -0.18
CA ILE A 127 14.35 -5.60 -1.29
C ILE A 127 13.89 -6.99 -0.80
N GLY A 128 14.56 -7.54 0.21
CA GLY A 128 14.20 -8.82 0.84
C GLY A 128 12.86 -8.82 1.58
N ASP A 129 12.29 -7.65 1.91
CA ASP A 129 11.00 -7.57 2.60
C ASP A 129 9.83 -8.06 1.73
N ILE A 130 9.98 -8.07 0.41
CA ILE A 130 8.96 -8.60 -0.52
C ILE A 130 8.70 -10.09 -0.24
N PHE A 131 9.73 -10.82 0.20
CA PHE A 131 9.62 -12.25 0.51
C PHE A 131 9.08 -12.51 1.93
N LYS A 132 8.95 -11.49 2.77
CA LYS A 132 8.39 -11.61 4.13
C LYS A 132 6.86 -11.61 4.13
N GLY A 133 6.23 -11.40 2.97
CA GLY A 133 4.78 -11.41 2.77
C GLY A 133 4.08 -12.77 2.99
N GLY A 134 4.85 -13.87 3.12
CA GLY A 134 4.30 -15.24 3.15
C GLY A 134 3.26 -15.51 4.23
N ARG A 135 3.36 -14.87 5.41
CA ARG A 135 2.37 -15.06 6.49
C ARG A 135 0.96 -14.58 6.13
N TRP A 136 0.85 -13.61 5.21
CA TRP A 136 -0.43 -13.03 4.79
C TRP A 136 -0.93 -13.62 3.46
N LEU A 137 -0.27 -14.66 2.93
CA LEU A 137 -0.64 -15.23 1.63
C LEU A 137 -2.07 -15.77 1.62
N LEU A 138 -2.46 -16.56 2.63
CA LEU A 138 -3.82 -17.10 2.75
C LEU A 138 -4.89 -15.99 2.82
N PRO A 139 -4.80 -15.01 3.75
CA PRO A 139 -5.82 -13.98 3.84
C PRO A 139 -5.84 -13.06 2.62
N ILE A 140 -4.70 -12.76 1.98
CA ILE A 140 -4.65 -12.00 0.71
C ILE A 140 -5.29 -12.78 -0.43
N MET A 141 -5.03 -14.08 -0.53
CA MET A 141 -5.63 -14.92 -1.57
C MET A 141 -7.16 -14.98 -1.40
N GLY A 142 -7.64 -15.13 -0.17
CA GLY A 142 -9.06 -15.04 0.15
C GLY A 142 -9.66 -13.67 -0.21
N ALA A 143 -8.97 -12.58 0.14
CA ALA A 143 -9.40 -11.23 -0.17
C ALA A 143 -9.40 -10.95 -1.68
N ALA A 144 -8.39 -11.43 -2.42
CA ALA A 144 -8.28 -11.28 -3.86
C ALA A 144 -9.41 -12.00 -4.60
N ILE A 145 -9.72 -13.23 -4.21
CA ILE A 145 -10.84 -14.00 -4.79
C ILE A 145 -12.17 -13.30 -4.50
N LEU A 146 -12.40 -12.92 -3.24
CA LEU A 146 -13.67 -12.31 -2.82
C LEU A 146 -13.87 -10.93 -3.46
N MET A 147 -12.81 -10.12 -3.53
CA MET A 147 -12.79 -8.85 -4.24
C MET A 147 -13.03 -9.05 -5.73
N GLY A 148 -12.38 -10.04 -6.36
CA GLY A 148 -12.59 -10.37 -7.77
C GLY A 148 -14.03 -10.73 -8.08
N ILE A 149 -14.68 -11.52 -7.22
CA ILE A 149 -16.11 -11.86 -7.35
C ILE A 149 -16.97 -10.60 -7.20
N ILE A 150 -16.80 -9.82 -6.13
CA ILE A 150 -17.62 -8.64 -5.85
C ILE A 150 -17.47 -7.56 -6.94
N VAL A 151 -16.24 -7.25 -7.31
CA VAL A 151 -15.94 -6.25 -8.35
C VAL A 151 -16.38 -6.76 -9.73
N GLY A 152 -16.17 -8.04 -10.02
CA GLY A 152 -16.63 -8.69 -11.26
C GLY A 152 -18.15 -8.65 -11.41
N PHE A 153 -18.90 -9.04 -10.37
CA PHE A 153 -20.36 -8.88 -10.34
C PHE A 153 -20.78 -7.41 -10.47
N GLY A 154 -20.04 -6.50 -9.84
CA GLY A 154 -20.22 -5.06 -10.00
C GLY A 154 -20.17 -4.63 -11.46
N PHE A 155 -19.11 -5.01 -12.19
CA PHE A 155 -18.95 -4.71 -13.60
C PHE A 155 -19.98 -5.38 -14.52
N ILE A 156 -20.42 -6.61 -14.19
CA ILE A 156 -21.48 -7.31 -14.93
C ILE A 156 -22.82 -6.57 -14.79
N LEU A 157 -23.12 -6.03 -13.60
CA LEU A 157 -24.37 -5.31 -13.35
C LEU A 157 -24.38 -3.94 -14.03
N LEU A 158 -23.30 -3.15 -13.93
CA LEU A 158 -23.07 -1.89 -14.63
C LEU A 158 -21.60 -1.44 -14.41
N ILE A 159 -21.00 -0.66 -15.31
CA ILE A 159 -19.61 -0.18 -15.14
C ILE A 159 -19.44 0.71 -13.89
N VAL A 160 -20.42 1.56 -13.61
CA VAL A 160 -20.40 2.51 -12.47
C VAL A 160 -20.31 1.84 -11.08
N PRO A 161 -21.19 0.88 -10.70
CA PRO A 161 -21.07 0.18 -9.43
C PRO A 161 -19.78 -0.64 -9.33
N GLY A 162 -19.27 -1.19 -10.44
CA GLY A 162 -17.95 -1.85 -10.46
C GLY A 162 -16.82 -0.92 -10.01
N ILE A 163 -16.78 0.31 -10.54
CA ILE A 163 -15.79 1.33 -10.15
C ILE A 163 -15.97 1.73 -8.68
N ILE A 164 -17.20 1.98 -8.22
CA ILE A 164 -17.46 2.36 -6.82
C ILE A 164 -17.01 1.27 -5.85
N LEU A 165 -17.29 0.00 -6.17
CA LEU A 165 -16.85 -1.15 -5.37
C LEU A 165 -15.32 -1.26 -5.38
N GLY A 166 -14.68 -1.12 -6.55
CA GLY A 166 -13.23 -1.16 -6.66
C GLY A 166 -12.53 -0.07 -5.84
N LEU A 167 -13.05 1.16 -5.85
CA LEU A 167 -12.50 2.26 -5.04
C LEU A 167 -12.69 2.01 -3.54
N GLY A 168 -13.88 1.54 -3.13
CA GLY A 168 -14.15 1.22 -1.71
C GLY A 168 -13.34 0.05 -1.16
N LEU A 169 -12.90 -0.86 -2.04
CA LEU A 169 -12.13 -2.05 -1.68
C LEU A 169 -10.63 -1.90 -1.95
N SER A 170 -10.19 -0.77 -2.50
CA SER A 170 -8.78 -0.51 -2.82
C SER A 170 -7.83 -0.64 -1.63
N MET A 171 -8.33 -0.43 -0.40
CA MET A 171 -7.55 -0.50 0.84
C MET A 171 -7.53 -1.89 1.49
N THR A 172 -8.25 -2.88 0.95
CA THR A 172 -8.38 -4.21 1.57
C THR A 172 -7.03 -4.90 1.75
N PHE A 173 -6.15 -4.88 0.74
CA PHE A 173 -4.83 -5.51 0.84
C PHE A 173 -3.97 -4.88 1.94
N TYR A 174 -4.07 -3.55 2.12
CA TYR A 174 -3.39 -2.85 3.20
C TYR A 174 -3.95 -3.23 4.58
N CYS A 175 -5.27 -3.34 4.73
CA CYS A 175 -5.89 -3.81 5.98
C CYS A 175 -5.45 -5.23 6.35
N VAL A 176 -5.34 -6.15 5.37
CA VAL A 176 -4.88 -7.53 5.63
C VAL A 176 -3.43 -7.53 6.13
N VAL A 177 -2.53 -6.82 5.45
CA VAL A 177 -1.10 -6.80 5.80
C VAL A 177 -0.87 -6.04 7.10
N ASP A 178 -1.55 -4.92 7.30
CA ASP A 178 -1.31 -4.06 8.45
C ASP A 178 -1.97 -4.56 9.73
N ARG A 179 -3.20 -5.06 9.63
CA ARG A 179 -4.04 -5.43 10.79
C ARG A 179 -4.16 -6.93 11.01
N ASN A 180 -3.56 -7.76 10.13
CA ASN A 180 -3.75 -9.21 10.14
C ASN A 180 -5.24 -9.63 10.11
N GLU A 181 -6.08 -8.80 9.52
CA GLU A 181 -7.51 -9.07 9.41
C GLU A 181 -7.79 -10.22 8.44
N GLY A 182 -8.86 -10.96 8.73
CA GLY A 182 -9.42 -11.94 7.80
C GLY A 182 -9.91 -11.26 6.51
N PRO A 183 -10.10 -12.04 5.43
CA PRO A 183 -10.45 -11.49 4.12
C PRO A 183 -11.78 -10.72 4.12
N ILE A 184 -12.76 -11.14 4.92
CA ILE A 184 -14.08 -10.49 4.99
C ILE A 184 -14.01 -9.24 5.87
N GLU A 185 -13.33 -9.34 7.01
CA GLU A 185 -13.11 -8.24 7.94
C GLU A 185 -12.37 -7.10 7.25
N ALA A 186 -11.27 -7.41 6.54
CA ALA A 186 -10.47 -6.43 5.81
C ALA A 186 -11.27 -5.66 4.76
N MET A 187 -12.22 -6.32 4.09
CA MET A 187 -13.10 -5.67 3.11
C MET A 187 -14.10 -4.72 3.79
N LYS A 188 -14.67 -5.12 4.93
CA LYS A 188 -15.56 -4.25 5.72
C LYS A 188 -14.79 -3.04 6.25
N THR A 189 -13.62 -3.25 6.84
CA THR A 189 -12.74 -2.19 7.32
C THR A 189 -12.36 -1.24 6.18
N SER A 190 -11.94 -1.77 5.03
CA SER A 190 -11.64 -0.99 3.82
C SER A 190 -12.81 -0.10 3.40
N TRP A 191 -14.02 -0.65 3.43
CA TRP A 191 -15.22 0.10 3.06
C TRP A 191 -15.54 1.22 4.05
N GLU A 192 -15.32 0.99 5.34
CA GLU A 192 -15.57 1.97 6.40
C GLU A 192 -14.57 3.11 6.38
N ILE A 193 -13.26 2.81 6.31
CA ILE A 193 -12.22 3.85 6.26
C ILE A 193 -12.32 4.69 4.98
N THR A 194 -12.84 4.11 3.90
CA THR A 194 -13.04 4.82 2.63
C THR A 194 -14.30 5.72 2.63
N LYS A 195 -15.23 5.55 3.58
CA LYS A 195 -16.41 6.44 3.70
C LYS A 195 -15.92 7.84 4.10
N GLY A 196 -16.21 8.84 3.27
CA GLY A 196 -15.82 10.24 3.48
C GLY A 196 -14.70 10.71 2.53
N PHE A 197 -13.82 9.82 2.07
CA PHE A 197 -12.68 10.15 1.20
C PHE A 197 -12.83 9.64 -0.24
N ARG A 198 -14.03 9.21 -0.64
CA ARG A 198 -14.29 8.62 -1.96
C ARG A 198 -13.91 9.54 -3.12
N ALA A 199 -14.10 10.85 -2.94
CA ALA A 199 -13.75 11.84 -3.96
C ALA A 199 -12.23 11.93 -4.15
N ASP A 200 -11.45 11.96 -3.07
CA ASP A 200 -9.98 12.02 -3.12
C ASP A 200 -9.38 10.71 -3.66
N ILE A 201 -9.92 9.56 -3.27
CA ILE A 201 -9.51 8.25 -3.80
C ILE A 201 -9.83 8.15 -5.29
N PHE A 202 -11.01 8.63 -5.71
CA PHE A 202 -11.37 8.70 -7.12
C PHE A 202 -10.45 9.64 -7.91
N LEU A 203 -10.13 10.82 -7.35
CA LEU A 203 -9.17 11.73 -7.96
C LEU A 203 -7.79 11.08 -8.08
N PHE A 204 -7.31 10.40 -7.04
CA PHE A 204 -6.03 9.72 -7.04
C PHE A 204 -5.98 8.60 -8.07
N TRP A 205 -7.06 7.83 -8.21
CA TRP A 205 -7.18 6.81 -9.25
C TRP A 205 -7.11 7.43 -10.65
N LEU A 206 -7.82 8.54 -10.88
CA LEU A 206 -7.79 9.27 -12.14
C LEU A 206 -6.40 9.86 -12.45
N LEU A 207 -5.76 10.47 -11.46
CA LEU A 207 -4.40 11.00 -11.54
C LEU A 207 -3.38 9.89 -11.87
N SER A 208 -3.51 8.73 -11.22
CA SER A 208 -2.68 7.56 -11.49
C SER A 208 -2.83 7.09 -12.94
N LEU A 209 -4.05 7.09 -13.48
CA LEU A 209 -4.31 6.76 -14.88
C LEU A 209 -3.61 7.74 -15.84
N PHE A 210 -3.72 9.05 -15.61
CA PHE A 210 -3.03 10.06 -16.41
C PHE A 210 -1.52 9.95 -16.31
N LEU A 211 -0.99 9.60 -15.14
CA LEU A 211 0.45 9.43 -14.92
C LEU A 211 0.99 8.22 -15.71
N VAL A 212 0.27 7.10 -15.71
CA VAL A 212 0.62 5.93 -16.54
C VAL A 212 0.52 6.25 -18.04
N LEU A 213 -0.54 6.93 -18.48
CA LEU A 213 -0.70 7.36 -19.87
C LEU A 213 0.43 8.32 -20.31
N GLY A 214 0.78 9.29 -19.48
CA GLY A 214 1.91 10.20 -19.71
C GLY A 214 3.25 9.45 -19.74
N GLY A 215 3.43 8.48 -18.85
CA GLY A 215 4.61 7.61 -18.83
C GLY A 215 4.73 6.73 -20.07
N LEU A 216 3.61 6.27 -20.63
CA LEU A 216 3.57 5.50 -21.86
C LEU A 216 4.00 6.34 -23.07
N LEU A 217 3.49 7.58 -23.16
CA LEU A 217 3.90 8.55 -24.18
C LEU A 217 5.39 8.92 -24.08
N ALA A 218 5.96 8.88 -22.87
CA ALA A 218 7.38 9.09 -22.61
C ALA A 218 8.24 7.81 -22.82
N PHE A 219 8.06 7.14 -23.97
CA PHE A 219 8.86 5.97 -24.39
C PHE A 219 8.85 4.78 -23.41
N CYS A 220 7.74 4.55 -22.69
CA CYS A 220 7.60 3.48 -21.67
C CYS A 220 8.53 3.58 -20.45
N VAL A 221 9.65 4.32 -20.53
CA VAL A 221 10.57 4.56 -19.40
C VAL A 221 9.85 5.32 -18.29
N GLY A 222 8.95 6.24 -18.65
CA GLY A 222 8.12 6.94 -17.68
C GLY A 222 7.22 6.00 -16.87
N VAL A 223 6.78 4.87 -17.44
CA VAL A 223 5.93 3.88 -16.74
C VAL A 223 6.71 3.18 -15.62
N PHE A 224 7.99 2.90 -15.82
CA PHE A 224 8.84 2.28 -14.79
C PHE A 224 8.95 3.12 -13.53
N VAL A 225 8.96 4.45 -13.67
CA VAL A 225 8.97 5.36 -12.52
C VAL A 225 7.55 5.61 -12.01
N ALA A 226 6.56 5.66 -12.90
CA ALA A 226 5.15 5.86 -12.55
C ALA A 226 4.60 4.83 -11.56
N ILE A 227 4.83 3.54 -11.84
CA ILE A 227 4.27 2.44 -11.06
C ILE A 227 4.65 2.54 -9.57
N PRO A 228 5.94 2.65 -9.18
CA PRO A 228 6.32 2.73 -7.77
C PRO A 228 5.84 4.03 -7.12
N VAL A 229 5.76 5.16 -7.85
CA VAL A 229 5.13 6.39 -7.32
C VAL A 229 3.69 6.12 -6.92
N ILE A 230 2.94 5.45 -7.79
CA ILE A 230 1.53 5.13 -7.56
C ILE A 230 1.39 4.14 -6.39
N GLN A 231 2.24 3.11 -6.32
CA GLN A 231 2.22 2.13 -5.22
C GLN A 231 2.48 2.79 -3.86
N VAL A 232 3.53 3.62 -3.75
CA VAL A 232 3.83 4.38 -2.53
C VAL A 232 2.71 5.38 -2.23
N GLY A 233 2.11 5.99 -3.26
CA GLY A 233 0.97 6.90 -3.10
C GLY A 233 -0.29 6.22 -2.55
N TRP A 234 -0.59 5.00 -2.97
CA TRP A 234 -1.69 4.20 -2.38
C TRP A 234 -1.41 3.86 -0.91
N ALA A 235 -0.17 3.49 -0.58
CA ALA A 235 0.22 3.27 0.81
C ALA A 235 0.12 4.56 1.65
N PHE A 236 0.51 5.71 1.09
CA PHE A 236 0.36 7.02 1.73
C PHE A 236 -1.10 7.35 2.00
N ALA A 237 -1.98 7.14 1.01
CA ALA A 237 -3.43 7.32 1.17
C ALA A 237 -3.96 6.43 2.30
N TYR A 238 -3.57 5.15 2.33
CA TYR A 238 -3.96 4.23 3.39
C TYR A 238 -3.54 4.72 4.79
N VAL A 239 -2.26 5.09 4.95
CA VAL A 239 -1.71 5.54 6.24
C VAL A 239 -2.39 6.84 6.69
N SER A 240 -2.69 7.75 5.75
CA SER A 240 -3.36 9.02 6.02
C SER A 240 -4.81 8.83 6.48
N ILE A 241 -5.57 7.99 5.77
CA ILE A 241 -6.95 7.64 6.12
C ILE A 241 -7.00 6.87 7.44
N SER A 242 -6.01 6.02 7.70
CA SER A 242 -5.92 5.24 8.95
C SER A 242 -5.44 6.08 10.15
N GLY A 243 -5.12 7.37 9.95
CA GLY A 243 -4.64 8.27 11.00
C GLY A 243 -3.27 7.88 11.58
N GLN A 244 -2.44 7.18 10.81
CA GLN A 244 -1.13 6.71 11.24
C GLN A 244 -0.02 7.73 10.94
N ASN A 245 1.07 7.70 11.70
CA ASN A 245 2.18 8.63 11.50
C ASN A 245 2.90 8.34 10.17
N ILE A 246 2.95 9.36 9.32
CA ILE A 246 3.74 9.37 8.09
C ILE A 246 5.16 9.82 8.43
N ALA A 247 6.18 9.16 7.88
CA ALA A 247 7.53 9.72 7.86
C ALA A 247 7.54 10.80 6.77
N PHE A 248 7.03 11.98 7.10
CA PHE A 248 7.16 13.15 6.25
C PHE A 248 8.37 13.94 6.75
N GLU A 249 9.46 13.90 5.99
CA GLU A 249 10.51 14.89 6.20
C GLU A 249 9.96 16.23 5.70
N SER A 250 10.02 17.22 6.57
CA SER A 250 9.41 18.54 6.48
C SER A 250 9.85 19.33 5.24
N GLN A 251 9.28 19.08 4.07
CA GLN A 251 9.43 19.98 2.92
C GLN A 251 8.13 20.03 2.10
N THR A 252 7.20 20.91 2.47
CA THR A 252 6.92 22.17 1.77
C THR A 252 5.81 22.90 2.54
N PRO A 253 6.01 24.16 3.00
CA PRO A 253 4.93 24.93 3.61
C PRO A 253 3.82 25.15 2.58
N LEU A 254 2.58 24.97 3.02
CA LEU A 254 1.42 25.51 2.30
C LEU A 254 1.49 27.04 2.41
N THR A 255 2.05 27.68 1.39
CA THR A 255 1.78 29.08 1.06
C THR A 255 0.80 29.13 -0.09
#